data_AF-A0AA43QQI5-F1
#
_entry.id   AF-A0AA43QQI5-F1
#
_cell.length_a   1.000
_cell.length_b   1.000
_cell.length_c   1.000
_cell.angle_alpha   90.00
_cell.angle_beta   90.00
_cell.angle_gamma   90.00
#
_symmetry.space_group_name_H-M   'P 1'
#
loop_
_entity.id
_entity.type
_entity.pdbx_description
1 polymer ?
#
loop_
_entity_poly.entity_id
_entity_poly.type
_entity_poly.pdbx_seq_one_letter_code
_entity_poly.pdbx_strand_id
1 'polypeptide(L)'
;MRPTDPRPLTTGPEGGPESPFPIRLSGPVIEGFGRGSKELGIPTANIPLAGLSVGGHEDVESGVYYGFAGVSIDAQGNAIQPGRDSSEGVKGGVWPMVMSIGFNPVYKNKKRSV
;
A
#
# COMPACT_ATOMS: atom_id res chain seq x y z
N MET A 1 -0.55 6.04 25.40
CA MET A 1 -1.70 5.55 26.19
C MET A 1 -2.70 4.96 25.19
N ARG A 2 -3.21 3.74 25.39
CA ARG A 2 -4.24 3.19 24.48
C ARG A 2 -5.55 3.94 24.74
N PRO A 3 -6.27 4.42 23.72
CA PRO A 3 -7.59 5.02 23.91
C PRO A 3 -8.52 4.02 24.62
N THR A 4 -9.32 4.51 25.57
CA THR A 4 -10.31 3.70 26.33
C THR A 4 -11.63 3.55 25.59
N ASP A 5 -11.92 4.47 24.67
CA ASP A 5 -13.14 4.45 23.87
C ASP A 5 -13.01 3.55 22.63
N PRO A 6 -14.11 2.95 22.14
CA PRO A 6 -14.13 2.25 20.87
C PRO A 6 -13.64 3.15 19.73
N ARG A 7 -12.87 2.60 18.80
CA ARG A 7 -12.48 3.34 17.59
C ARG A 7 -13.73 3.63 16.74
N PRO A 8 -13.85 4.82 16.14
CA PRO A 8 -14.90 5.10 15.16
C PRO A 8 -14.91 4.06 14.04
N LEU A 9 -16.11 3.72 13.54
CA LEU A 9 -16.28 2.75 12.44
C LEU A 9 -15.93 3.35 11.07
N THR A 10 -16.01 4.67 10.94
CA THR A 10 -15.70 5.44 9.73
C THR A 10 -14.73 6.57 10.05
N THR A 11 -14.06 7.09 9.04
CA THR A 11 -13.13 8.22 9.15
C THR A 11 -13.11 9.02 7.85
N GLY A 12 -12.60 10.24 7.92
CA GLY A 12 -12.60 11.20 6.81
C GLY A 12 -13.88 12.05 6.74
N PRO A 13 -13.85 13.14 5.97
CA PRO A 13 -14.97 14.06 5.82
C PRO A 13 -16.05 13.53 4.85
N GLU A 14 -17.31 13.89 5.11
CA GLU A 14 -18.48 13.50 4.30
C GLU A 14 -18.42 14.05 2.85
N GLY A 15 -17.73 15.18 2.65
CA GLY A 15 -17.57 15.82 1.34
C GLY A 15 -16.60 15.09 0.39
N GLY A 16 -15.95 14.01 0.85
CA GLY A 16 -14.92 13.29 0.10
C GLY A 16 -13.50 13.74 0.47
N PRO A 17 -12.47 13.10 -0.11
CA PRO A 17 -11.08 13.32 0.30
C PRO A 17 -10.65 14.79 0.20
N GLU A 18 -9.99 15.29 1.24
CA GLU A 18 -9.35 16.60 1.29
C GLU A 18 -7.86 16.49 1.01
N SER A 19 -7.23 17.61 0.63
CA SER A 19 -5.78 17.67 0.41
C SER A 19 -5.01 17.09 1.60
N PRO A 20 -3.98 16.23 1.40
CA PRO A 20 -3.30 15.91 0.13
C PRO A 20 -3.93 14.76 -0.67
N PHE A 21 -5.09 14.24 -0.27
CA PHE A 21 -5.71 13.10 -0.95
C PHE A 21 -6.46 13.54 -2.23
N PRO A 22 -6.47 12.71 -3.29
CA PRO A 22 -5.91 11.36 -3.37
C PRO A 22 -4.39 11.34 -3.64
N ILE A 23 -3.66 10.58 -2.84
CA ILE A 23 -2.25 10.29 -3.07
C ILE A 23 -2.14 9.08 -4.00
N ARG A 24 -1.42 9.23 -5.11
CA ARG A 24 -1.21 8.16 -6.09
C ARG A 24 0.19 7.58 -5.95
N LEU A 25 0.27 6.26 -5.86
CA LEU A 25 1.52 5.52 -5.75
C LEU A 25 1.44 4.26 -6.62
N SER A 26 2.54 3.93 -7.28
CA SER A 26 2.69 2.72 -8.08
C SER A 26 4.12 2.24 -8.02
N GLY A 27 4.32 0.94 -8.00
CA GLY A 27 5.65 0.34 -8.03
C GLY A 27 5.56 -1.18 -8.08
N PRO A 28 6.70 -1.86 -8.31
CA PRO A 28 6.74 -3.31 -8.25
C PRO A 28 6.43 -3.78 -6.83
N VAL A 29 5.66 -4.86 -6.71
CA VAL A 29 5.52 -5.57 -5.44
C VAL A 29 6.82 -6.31 -5.16
N ILE A 30 7.40 -6.07 -3.99
CA ILE A 30 8.62 -6.74 -3.54
C ILE A 30 8.31 -7.68 -2.37
N GLU A 31 9.16 -8.69 -2.23
CA GLU A 31 9.10 -9.58 -1.08
C GLU A 31 9.31 -8.80 0.21
N GLY A 32 8.42 -9.04 1.16
CA GLY A 32 8.57 -8.56 2.53
C GLY A 32 9.42 -9.51 3.37
N PHE A 33 9.45 -9.28 4.67
CA PHE A 33 10.30 -10.03 5.61
C PHE A 33 9.76 -11.41 6.03
N GLY A 34 8.84 -11.99 5.24
CA GLY A 34 8.49 -13.41 5.33
C GLY A 34 7.76 -13.91 6.59
N ARG A 35 7.20 -13.03 7.44
CA ARG A 35 6.46 -13.45 8.66
C ARG A 35 4.98 -13.10 8.70
N GLY A 36 4.61 -11.86 8.33
CA GLY A 36 3.27 -11.33 8.63
C GLY A 36 2.12 -12.03 7.89
N SER A 37 2.24 -12.27 6.58
CA SER A 37 1.10 -12.68 5.75
C SER A 37 0.72 -14.16 5.88
N LYS A 38 1.68 -15.06 6.06
CA LYS A 38 1.41 -16.50 6.25
C LYS A 38 0.95 -16.85 7.66
N GLU A 39 1.40 -16.13 8.68
CA GLU A 39 1.04 -16.41 10.08
C GLU A 39 -0.25 -15.71 10.52
N LEU A 40 -0.54 -14.51 9.98
CA LEU A 40 -1.74 -13.72 10.33
C LEU A 40 -2.93 -13.95 9.39
N GLY A 41 -2.74 -14.66 8.27
CA GLY A 41 -3.78 -14.90 7.26
C GLY A 41 -4.17 -13.67 6.43
N ILE A 42 -3.42 -12.57 6.54
CA ILE A 42 -3.70 -11.31 5.84
C ILE A 42 -2.54 -11.04 4.86
N PRO A 43 -2.70 -11.35 3.55
CA PRO A 43 -1.65 -11.12 2.57
C PRO A 43 -1.37 -9.61 2.39
N THR A 44 -0.09 -9.25 2.34
CA THR A 44 0.36 -7.86 2.13
C THR A 44 1.31 -7.79 0.93
N ALA A 45 1.18 -6.73 0.14
CA ALA A 45 2.06 -6.40 -0.97
C ALA A 45 2.91 -5.20 -0.54
N ASN A 46 4.24 -5.33 -0.58
CA ASN A 46 5.15 -4.24 -0.18
C ASN A 46 5.61 -3.49 -1.43
N ILE A 47 5.65 -2.16 -1.37
CA ILE A 47 6.13 -1.30 -2.45
C ILE A 47 7.35 -0.50 -1.95
N PRO A 48 8.50 -0.56 -2.65
CA PRO A 48 9.67 0.23 -2.25
C PRO A 48 9.40 1.71 -2.49
N LEU A 49 9.49 2.53 -1.43
CA LEU A 49 9.58 3.98 -1.58
C LEU A 49 11.00 4.34 -1.98
N ALA A 50 11.23 4.49 -3.29
CA ALA A 50 12.45 5.08 -3.80
C ALA A 50 12.47 6.57 -3.44
N GLY A 51 13.01 6.89 -2.25
CA GLY A 51 13.28 8.26 -1.82
C GLY A 51 12.06 9.00 -1.29
N LEU A 52 11.72 8.72 -0.01
CA LEU A 52 10.99 9.54 0.99
C LEU A 52 9.64 10.19 0.63
N SER A 53 9.26 10.29 -0.64
CA SER A 53 8.06 10.92 -1.12
C SER A 53 7.01 9.85 -1.40
N VAL A 54 5.89 9.88 -0.67
CA VAL A 54 4.73 9.04 -0.94
C VAL A 54 3.90 9.78 -1.99
N GLY A 55 4.06 9.40 -3.26
CA GLY A 55 3.36 10.08 -4.36
C GLY A 55 3.73 11.56 -4.49
N GLY A 56 4.99 11.93 -4.19
CA GLY A 56 5.44 13.33 -4.22
C GLY A 56 5.28 14.09 -2.90
N HIS A 57 4.71 13.48 -1.86
CA HIS A 57 4.52 14.09 -0.55
C HIS A 57 5.54 13.57 0.47
N GLU A 58 6.34 14.46 1.06
CA GLU A 58 7.34 14.12 2.09
C GLU A 58 6.77 14.16 3.52
N ASP A 59 5.60 14.79 3.68
CA ASP A 59 4.93 15.12 4.93
C ASP A 59 3.81 14.14 5.30
N VAL A 60 3.59 13.09 4.50
CA VAL A 60 2.62 12.03 4.84
C VAL A 60 3.04 11.38 6.15
N GLU A 61 2.13 11.32 7.11
CA GLU A 61 2.42 10.71 8.42
C GLU A 61 2.58 9.19 8.33
N SER A 62 3.17 8.58 9.36
CA SER A 62 3.15 7.12 9.49
C SER A 62 1.81 6.70 10.07
N GLY A 63 1.18 5.69 9.49
CA GLY A 63 -0.17 5.28 9.88
C GLY A 63 -0.80 4.27 8.92
N VAL A 64 -2.08 3.99 9.15
CA VAL A 64 -2.90 3.14 8.29
C VAL A 64 -3.83 4.02 7.46
N TYR A 65 -3.78 3.84 6.16
CA TYR A 65 -4.54 4.57 5.14
C TYR A 65 -5.51 3.62 4.44
N TYR A 66 -6.53 4.18 3.79
CA TYR A 66 -7.52 3.44 3.00
C TYR A 66 -7.69 4.10 1.62
N GLY A 67 -8.29 3.37 0.69
CA GLY A 67 -8.36 3.77 -0.71
C GLY A 67 -8.51 2.55 -1.62
N PHE A 68 -7.98 2.67 -2.83
CA PHE A 68 -8.07 1.63 -3.85
C PHE A 68 -6.68 1.26 -4.37
N ALA A 69 -6.46 -0.02 -4.64
CA ALA A 69 -5.25 -0.53 -5.28
C ALA A 69 -5.60 -1.34 -6.52
N GLY A 70 -4.80 -1.16 -7.56
CA GLY A 70 -4.83 -1.99 -8.77
C GLY A 70 -3.63 -2.93 -8.79
N VAL A 71 -3.86 -4.19 -9.18
CA VAL A 71 -2.80 -5.17 -9.41
C VAL A 71 -2.90 -5.68 -10.84
N SER A 72 -1.78 -5.66 -11.55
CA SER A 72 -1.68 -6.20 -12.90
C SER A 72 -1.28 -7.66 -12.82
N ILE A 73 -2.17 -8.56 -13.26
CA ILE A 73 -1.92 -10.00 -13.37
C ILE A 73 -2.06 -10.47 -14.81
N ASP A 74 -1.30 -11.49 -15.18
CA ASP A 74 -1.42 -12.17 -16.47
C ASP A 74 -2.71 -13.01 -16.53
N ALA A 75 -2.99 -13.60 -17.69
CA ALA A 75 -4.18 -14.43 -17.91
C ALA A 75 -4.25 -15.65 -16.98
N GLN A 76 -3.12 -16.07 -16.40
CA GLN A 76 -2.96 -17.19 -15.47
C GLN A 76 -3.00 -16.74 -14.00
N GLY A 77 -3.13 -15.44 -13.73
CA GLY A 77 -3.23 -14.86 -12.39
C GLY A 77 -1.88 -14.55 -11.72
N ASN A 78 -0.76 -14.61 -12.45
CA ASN A 78 0.55 -14.26 -11.91
C ASN A 78 0.80 -12.76 -12.04
N ALA A 79 1.53 -12.18 -11.09
CA ALA A 79 1.93 -10.77 -11.16
C ALA A 79 2.75 -10.47 -12.42
N ILE A 80 2.38 -9.43 -13.15
CA ILE A 80 3.13 -8.98 -14.34
C ILE A 80 4.35 -8.18 -13.89
N GLN A 81 5.53 -8.58 -14.34
CA GLN A 81 6.76 -7.81 -14.09
C GLN A 81 6.78 -6.53 -14.95
N PRO A 82 7.31 -5.41 -14.41
CA PRO A 82 7.49 -4.18 -15.19
C PRO A 82 8.38 -4.45 -16.42
N GLY A 83 7.93 -4.05 -17.61
CA GLY A 83 8.73 -4.15 -18.85
C GLY A 83 8.46 -5.36 -19.74
N ARG A 84 7.45 -6.20 -19.44
CA ARG A 84 6.86 -7.12 -20.44
C ARG A 84 5.84 -6.36 -21.29
N ASP A 85 5.98 -6.42 -22.61
CA ASP A 85 5.00 -5.87 -23.55
C ASP A 85 3.61 -6.43 -23.25
N SER A 86 2.72 -5.54 -22.80
CA SER A 86 1.38 -5.83 -22.31
C SER A 86 0.35 -5.94 -23.44
N SER A 87 0.72 -6.51 -24.59
CA SER A 87 -0.19 -6.63 -25.73
C SER A 87 -1.12 -7.83 -25.65
N GLU A 88 -0.83 -8.83 -24.81
CA GLU A 88 -1.72 -9.99 -24.62
C GLU A 88 -1.96 -10.30 -23.13
N GLY A 89 -3.22 -10.20 -22.71
CA GLY A 89 -3.71 -10.91 -21.52
C GLY A 89 -3.57 -10.22 -20.16
N VAL A 90 -3.36 -8.90 -20.08
CA VAL A 90 -3.44 -8.20 -18.78
C VAL A 90 -4.88 -8.22 -18.25
N LYS A 91 -5.12 -8.98 -17.19
CA LYS A 91 -6.32 -8.82 -16.35
C LYS A 91 -5.92 -7.94 -15.17
N GLY A 92 -6.39 -6.70 -15.17
CA GLY A 92 -6.26 -5.81 -14.01
C GLY A 92 -7.58 -5.78 -13.24
N GLY A 93 -7.51 -5.81 -11.91
CA GLY A 93 -8.65 -5.45 -11.06
C GLY A 93 -8.29 -4.26 -10.17
N VAL A 94 -9.33 -3.59 -9.68
CA VAL A 94 -9.21 -2.52 -8.68
C VAL A 94 -10.00 -2.97 -7.45
N TRP A 95 -9.35 -2.96 -6.30
CA TRP A 95 -9.93 -3.42 -5.04
C TRP A 95 -9.83 -2.34 -3.96
N PRO A 96 -10.82 -2.28 -3.04
CA PRO A 96 -10.63 -1.52 -1.81
C PRO A 96 -9.45 -2.12 -1.04
N MET A 97 -8.66 -1.27 -0.43
CA MET A 97 -7.44 -1.69 0.25
C MET A 97 -7.23 -0.93 1.55
N VAL A 98 -6.29 -1.41 2.34
CA VAL A 98 -5.67 -0.66 3.44
C VAL A 98 -4.16 -0.68 3.25
N MET A 99 -3.50 0.40 3.65
CA MET A 99 -2.08 0.62 3.37
C MET A 99 -1.38 1.09 4.64
N SER A 100 -0.29 0.44 5.01
CA SER A 100 0.49 0.81 6.18
C SER A 100 1.72 1.60 5.75
N ILE A 101 1.74 2.89 6.02
CA ILE A 101 2.93 3.73 5.78
C ILE A 101 3.72 3.82 7.09
N GLY A 102 5.00 3.48 7.06
CA GLY A 102 5.82 3.69 8.25
C GLY A 102 7.26 3.27 8.13
N PHE A 103 7.97 3.39 9.25
CA PHE A 103 9.27 2.80 9.43
C PHE A 103 9.10 1.41 10.02
N ASN A 104 9.93 0.46 9.58
CA ASN A 104 10.00 -0.84 10.22
C ASN A 104 11.14 -0.84 11.27
N PRO A 105 10.84 -0.66 12.57
CA PRO A 105 11.86 -0.48 13.60
C PRO A 105 12.70 -1.74 13.87
N VAL A 106 12.24 -2.91 13.45
CA VAL A 106 12.97 -4.18 13.63
C VAL A 106 14.21 -4.26 12.73
N TYR A 107 14.28 -3.48 11.64
CA TYR A 107 15.29 -3.68 10.58
C TYR A 107 16.28 -2.52 10.39
N LYS A 108 16.32 -1.52 11.29
CA LYS A 108 17.17 -0.32 11.14
C LYS A 108 17.04 0.36 9.75
N ASN A 109 15.87 0.23 9.11
CA ASN A 109 15.66 0.80 7.78
C ASN A 109 15.69 2.33 7.88
N LYS A 110 16.63 2.96 7.16
CA LYS A 110 16.71 4.42 7.00
C LYS A 110 15.61 4.99 6.07
N LYS A 111 14.75 4.13 5.50
CA LYS A 111 13.74 4.47 4.50
C LYS A 111 12.38 3.88 4.90
N ARG A 112 11.30 4.65 4.66
CA ARG A 112 9.91 4.22 4.89
C ARG A 112 9.51 3.11 3.91
N SER A 113 8.56 2.27 4.31
CA SER A 113 7.93 1.25 3.46
C SER A 113 6.41 1.45 3.43
N VAL A 114 5.80 0.91 2.38
CA VAL A 114 4.35 0.87 2.15
C VAL A 114 3.95 -0.55 1.82
#